data_AF-A0A7R9LNP7-F1
#
_entry.id   AF-A0A7R9LNP7-F1
#
_cell.length_a   1.000
_cell.length_b   1.000
_cell.length_c   1.000
_cell.angle_alpha   90.00
_cell.angle_beta   90.00
_cell.angle_gamma   90.00
#
_symmetry.space_group_name_H-M   'P 1'
#
loop_
_entity.id
_entity.type
_entity.pdbx_description
1 polymer ?
#
loop_
_entity_poly.entity_id
_entity_poly.type
_entity_poly.pdbx_seq_one_letter_code
_entity_poly.pdbx_strand_id
1 'polypeptide(L)'
;MQSAKDKAKDEKTKDKPKDAKKDSKGGKEAPKTSAAGDGGDVWPIKTTPYDPRFPNQNQSRNCYQNYLDYHRCLKVKNDDKEYCHWYQWAYTELCPKSW
;
A
#
# COMPACT_ATOMS: atom_id res chain seq x y z
N MET A 1 10.86 -52.64 39.12
CA MET A 1 10.23 -51.58 38.29
C MET A 1 11.30 -50.57 37.91
N GLN A 2 12.01 -50.80 36.82
CA GLN A 2 12.83 -49.80 36.14
C GLN A 2 12.78 -50.16 34.67
N SER A 3 12.07 -49.35 33.89
CA SER A 3 12.12 -49.41 32.43
C SER A 3 12.67 -48.08 31.95
N ALA A 4 13.90 -48.13 31.46
CA ALA A 4 14.51 -47.08 30.67
C ALA A 4 13.65 -46.81 29.43
N LYS A 5 13.34 -45.53 29.20
CA LYS A 5 12.83 -45.03 27.93
C LYS A 5 13.56 -43.73 27.61
N ASP A 6 14.72 -43.90 27.02
CA ASP A 6 15.33 -42.89 26.17
C ASP A 6 14.36 -42.53 25.05
N LYS A 7 14.07 -41.24 24.90
CA LYS A 7 13.61 -40.67 23.64
C LYS A 7 14.35 -39.37 23.39
N ALA A 8 15.48 -39.53 22.70
CA ALA A 8 16.03 -38.49 21.84
C ALA A 8 14.97 -38.04 20.83
N LYS A 9 14.87 -36.72 20.60
CA LYS A 9 14.38 -36.15 19.34
C LYS A 9 15.12 -34.85 19.07
N ASP A 10 16.15 -35.01 18.25
CA ASP A 10 16.87 -34.01 17.49
C ASP A 10 15.95 -33.06 16.68
N GLU A 11 16.28 -31.78 16.79
CA GLU A 11 16.57 -30.83 15.72
C GLU A 11 15.87 -30.97 14.32
N LYS A 12 14.98 -29.99 14.05
CA LYS A 12 14.92 -29.12 12.85
C LYS A 12 14.91 -29.77 11.46
N THR A 13 13.73 -29.73 10.81
CA THR A 13 13.65 -29.57 9.34
C THR A 13 12.55 -28.59 8.95
N LYS A 14 13.02 -27.48 8.37
CA LYS A 14 12.40 -26.53 7.45
C LYS A 14 11.34 -27.14 6.53
N ASP A 15 10.13 -26.60 6.53
CA ASP A 15 9.26 -26.67 5.36
C ASP A 15 8.46 -25.38 5.14
N LYS A 16 8.65 -24.84 3.95
CA LYS A 16 8.07 -23.62 3.40
C LYS A 16 7.11 -24.08 2.31
N PRO A 17 5.80 -23.88 2.42
CA PRO A 17 4.93 -24.02 1.26
C PRO A 17 5.06 -22.77 0.38
N LYS A 18 5.59 -22.99 -0.82
CA LYS A 18 5.43 -22.12 -1.98
C LYS A 18 4.08 -22.43 -2.66
N ASP A 19 3.63 -21.45 -3.43
CA ASP A 19 2.69 -21.53 -4.56
C ASP A 19 1.19 -21.40 -4.26
N ALA A 20 0.67 -20.20 -4.57
CA ALA A 20 -0.63 -20.05 -5.24
C ALA A 20 -0.69 -18.69 -5.94
N LYS A 21 -0.26 -18.69 -7.19
CA LYS A 21 -0.53 -17.67 -8.20
C LYS A 21 -2.04 -17.57 -8.42
N LYS A 22 -2.64 -16.40 -8.19
CA LYS A 22 -3.99 -16.08 -8.68
C LYS A 22 -3.97 -14.76 -9.44
N ASP A 23 -3.78 -14.89 -10.74
CA ASP A 23 -4.12 -13.88 -11.73
C ASP A 23 -5.64 -13.64 -11.71
N SER A 24 -6.06 -12.38 -11.53
CA SER A 24 -7.40 -11.91 -11.90
C SER A 24 -7.41 -10.39 -12.08
N LYS A 25 -6.93 -10.01 -13.26
CA LYS A 25 -7.52 -9.01 -14.18
C LYS A 25 -8.65 -8.14 -13.60
N GLY A 26 -8.34 -6.85 -13.41
CA GLY A 26 -9.32 -5.79 -13.19
C GLY A 26 -8.77 -4.49 -13.75
N GLY A 27 -8.95 -4.26 -15.05
CA GLY A 27 -8.62 -3.00 -15.70
C GLY A 27 -9.60 -1.91 -15.31
N LYS A 28 -9.09 -0.72 -14.99
CA LYS A 28 -9.73 0.56 -15.34
C LYS A 28 -8.64 1.53 -15.74
N GLU A 29 -8.89 2.16 -16.87
CA GLU A 29 -7.98 2.95 -17.67
C GLU A 29 -7.53 4.21 -16.91
N ALA A 30 -6.21 4.43 -16.85
CA ALA A 30 -5.68 5.73 -16.48
C ALA A 30 -5.89 6.69 -17.67
N PRO A 31 -6.47 7.89 -17.48
CA PRO A 31 -6.54 8.87 -18.54
C PRO A 31 -5.12 9.27 -18.96
N LYS A 32 -4.83 9.10 -20.25
CA LYS A 32 -3.62 9.60 -20.90
C LYS A 32 -3.71 11.12 -20.95
N THR A 33 -2.90 11.81 -20.16
CA THR A 33 -2.55 13.20 -20.45
C THR A 33 -1.05 13.28 -20.65
N SER A 34 -0.68 13.26 -21.92
CA SER A 34 0.64 13.56 -22.45
C SER A 34 1.06 14.98 -22.07
N ALA A 35 2.17 15.10 -21.35
CA ALA A 35 2.99 16.31 -21.35
C ALA A 35 4.33 15.95 -22.00
N ALA A 36 4.60 16.56 -23.15
CA ALA A 36 5.85 16.45 -23.88
C ALA A 36 6.98 17.17 -23.11
N GLY A 37 8.13 16.52 -22.99
CA GLY A 37 9.35 17.08 -22.40
C GLY A 37 10.55 16.16 -22.63
N ASP A 38 11.38 16.58 -23.58
CA ASP A 38 12.79 16.26 -23.86
C ASP A 38 13.51 15.14 -23.07
N GLY A 39 13.91 14.09 -23.79
CA GLY A 39 15.28 13.55 -23.81
C GLY A 39 16.05 13.28 -22.51
N GLY A 40 15.41 12.81 -21.45
CA GLY A 40 16.08 12.27 -20.25
C GLY A 40 15.27 11.12 -19.68
N ASP A 41 15.88 10.24 -18.89
CA ASP A 41 15.25 9.03 -18.34
C ASP A 41 13.91 9.36 -17.69
N VAL A 42 12.80 9.14 -18.43
CA VAL A 42 11.46 9.53 -17.99
C VAL A 42 11.03 8.56 -16.89
N TRP A 43 11.28 8.94 -15.64
CA TRP A 43 10.53 8.37 -14.54
C TRP A 43 9.07 8.76 -14.74
N PRO A 44 8.12 7.81 -14.78
CA PRO A 44 6.72 8.15 -14.91
C PRO A 44 6.33 9.02 -13.71
N ILE A 45 6.02 10.29 -13.95
CA ILE A 45 5.50 11.19 -12.94
C ILE A 45 4.21 10.56 -12.42
N LYS A 46 4.25 10.07 -11.18
CA LYS A 46 3.12 9.39 -10.55
C LYS A 46 2.54 10.30 -9.48
N THR A 47 1.32 10.78 -9.74
CA THR A 47 0.51 11.55 -8.77
C THR A 47 -0.75 10.77 -8.40
N THR A 48 -1.45 11.24 -7.37
CA THR A 48 -2.70 10.65 -6.89
C THR A 48 -3.74 10.63 -8.01
N PRO A 49 -4.41 9.49 -8.27
CA PRO A 49 -5.41 9.40 -9.32
C PRO A 49 -6.67 10.20 -8.99
N TYR A 50 -7.49 10.46 -10.01
CA TYR A 50 -8.81 11.04 -9.83
C TYR A 50 -9.70 10.14 -8.96
N ASP A 51 -10.25 10.70 -7.88
CA ASP A 51 -11.22 10.04 -7.02
C ASP A 51 -12.64 10.53 -7.37
N PRO A 52 -13.52 9.66 -7.90
CA PRO A 52 -14.88 10.04 -8.29
C PRO A 52 -15.77 10.47 -7.12
N ARG A 53 -15.37 10.22 -5.86
CA ARG A 53 -16.07 10.75 -4.66
C ARG A 53 -15.88 12.26 -4.51
N PHE A 54 -14.82 12.81 -5.10
CA PHE A 54 -14.46 14.22 -5.03
C PHE A 54 -14.37 14.84 -6.43
N PRO A 55 -15.50 14.93 -7.17
CA PRO A 55 -15.51 15.38 -8.57
C PRO A 55 -15.31 16.89 -8.75
N ASN A 56 -15.45 17.66 -7.67
CA ASN A 56 -15.40 19.11 -7.71
C ASN A 56 -13.95 19.61 -7.72
N GLN A 57 -13.75 20.84 -8.21
CA GLN A 57 -12.42 21.48 -8.22
C GLN A 57 -11.83 21.68 -6.81
N ASN A 58 -12.68 21.85 -5.79
CA ASN A 58 -12.24 21.97 -4.41
C ASN A 58 -11.80 20.59 -3.85
N GLN A 59 -10.49 20.39 -3.71
CA GLN A 59 -9.87 19.16 -3.22
C GLN A 59 -9.63 19.14 -1.69
N SER A 60 -10.09 20.15 -0.93
CA SER A 60 -9.87 20.21 0.53
C SER A 60 -10.45 19.00 1.26
N ARG A 61 -11.63 18.51 0.86
CA ARG A 61 -12.24 17.30 1.44
C ARG A 61 -11.47 16.03 1.08
N ASN A 62 -10.92 15.97 -0.13
CA ASN A 62 -10.09 14.83 -0.56
C ASN A 62 -8.81 14.74 0.29
N CYS A 63 -8.11 15.86 0.44
CA CYS A 63 -6.96 15.98 1.35
C CYS A 63 -7.32 15.55 2.78
N TYR A 64 -8.34 16.19 3.39
CA TYR A 64 -8.72 15.93 4.78
C TYR A 64 -9.13 14.47 5.02
N GLN A 65 -9.89 13.88 4.11
CA GLN A 65 -10.32 12.49 4.24
C GLN A 65 -9.13 11.52 4.19
N ASN A 66 -8.18 11.69 3.25
CA ASN A 66 -7.00 10.83 3.18
C ASN A 66 -6.07 11.01 4.40
N TYR A 67 -5.95 12.23 4.93
CA TYR A 67 -5.22 12.48 6.17
C TYR A 67 -5.83 11.73 7.36
N LEU A 68 -7.15 11.80 7.52
CA LEU A 68 -7.87 11.06 8.57
C LEU A 68 -7.74 9.55 8.39
N ASP A 69 -7.86 9.05 7.16
CA ASP A 69 -7.81 7.63 6.87
C ASP A 69 -6.42 7.04 7.12
N TYR A 70 -5.35 7.80 6.85
CA TYR A 70 -4.00 7.41 7.27
C TYR A 70 -3.89 7.23 8.79
N HIS A 71 -4.34 8.22 9.56
CA HIS A 71 -4.22 8.18 11.03
C HIS A 71 -5.18 7.16 11.67
N ARG A 72 -6.33 6.88 11.06
CA ARG A 72 -7.21 5.77 11.46
C ARG A 72 -6.58 4.42 11.14
N CYS A 73 -5.99 4.30 9.95
CA CYS A 73 -5.31 3.08 9.53
C CYS A 73 -4.18 2.70 10.49
N LEU A 74 -3.34 3.67 10.89
CA LEU A 74 -2.29 3.45 11.89
C LEU A 74 -2.83 2.90 13.21
N LYS A 75 -3.93 3.48 13.73
CA LYS A 75 -4.55 3.02 14.98
C LYS A 75 -5.13 1.60 14.91
N VAL A 76 -5.70 1.22 13.76
CA VAL A 76 -6.31 -0.11 13.58
C VAL A 76 -5.25 -1.18 13.31
N LYS A 77 -4.15 -0.80 12.66
CA LYS A 77 -3.09 -1.71 12.20
C LYS A 77 -1.83 -1.66 13.08
N ASN A 78 -1.93 -1.19 14.32
CA ASN A 78 -0.80 -1.14 15.26
C ASN A 78 0.46 -0.49 14.66
N ASP A 79 0.31 0.64 13.97
CA ASP A 79 1.39 1.37 13.31
C ASP A 79 2.09 0.67 12.12
N ASP A 80 1.46 -0.34 11.51
CA ASP A 80 1.95 -0.96 10.27
C ASP A 80 1.86 -0.01 9.06
N LYS A 81 2.95 0.71 8.79
CA LYS A 81 3.03 1.73 7.73
C LYS A 81 2.88 1.17 6.32
N GLU A 82 3.25 -0.10 6.08
CA GLU A 82 3.13 -0.71 4.75
C GLU A 82 1.68 -0.75 4.25
N TYR A 83 0.73 -1.08 5.14
CA TYR A 83 -0.69 -1.12 4.79
C TYR A 83 -1.29 0.27 4.58
N CYS A 84 -0.77 1.27 5.30
CA CYS A 84 -1.28 2.65 5.25
C CYS A 84 -0.53 3.55 4.24
N HIS A 85 0.50 3.02 3.56
CA HIS A 85 1.39 3.76 2.66
C HIS A 85 0.63 4.49 1.53
N TRP A 86 -0.45 3.89 1.01
CA TRP A 86 -1.28 4.54 0.00
C TRP A 86 -1.87 5.86 0.48
N TYR A 87 -2.49 5.86 1.66
CA TYR A 87 -3.08 7.06 2.25
C TYR A 87 -2.01 8.09 2.58
N GLN A 88 -0.83 7.62 3.02
CA GLN A 88 0.31 8.49 3.29
C GLN A 88 0.73 9.29 2.06
N TRP A 89 0.95 8.58 0.96
CA TRP A 89 1.31 9.18 -0.31
C TRP A 89 0.19 10.12 -0.81
N ALA A 90 -1.07 9.67 -0.78
CA ALA A 90 -2.20 10.44 -1.28
C ALA A 90 -2.38 11.79 -0.53
N TYR A 91 -2.36 11.81 0.81
CA TYR A 91 -2.50 13.08 1.53
C TYR A 91 -1.27 13.98 1.35
N THR A 92 -0.07 13.42 1.20
CA THR A 92 1.17 14.22 1.01
C THR A 92 1.15 14.96 -0.33
N GLU A 93 0.56 14.35 -1.37
CA GLU A 93 0.39 14.97 -2.68
C GLU A 93 -0.79 15.98 -2.72
N LEU A 94 -1.87 15.72 -1.99
CA LEU A 94 -3.09 16.53 -2.04
C LEU A 94 -3.08 17.72 -1.06
N CYS A 95 -2.43 17.58 0.09
CA CYS A 95 -2.51 18.55 1.18
C CYS A 95 -1.34 19.55 1.14
N PRO A 96 -1.60 20.85 1.38
CA PRO A 96 -0.54 21.80 1.69
C PRO A 96 0.24 21.37 2.94
N LYS A 97 1.56 21.51 2.92
CA LYS A 97 2.44 21.16 4.06
C LYS A 97 2.19 21.99 5.32
N SER A 98 1.49 23.12 5.19
CA SER A 98 1.16 24.03 6.28
C SER A 98 -0.16 23.72 6.99
N TRP A 99 -0.89 22.69 6.54
CA TRP A 99 -2.16 22.27 7.14
C TRP A 99 -1.97 21.26 8.27
#